data_AF-A0A357VM52-F1
#
_entry.id   AF-A0A357VM52-F1
#
_cell.length_a   1.000
_cell.length_b   1.000
_cell.length_c   1.000
_cell.angle_alpha   90.00
_cell.angle_beta   90.00
_cell.angle_gamma   90.00
#
_symmetry.space_group_name_H-M   'P 1'
#
loop_
_entity.id
_entity.type
_entity.pdbx_description
1 polymer ?
#
loop_
_entity_poly.entity_id
_entity_poly.type
_entity_poly.pdbx_seq_one_letter_code
_entity_poly.pdbx_strand_id
1 'polypeptide(L)' 'MCLLYWHKCKEAVAIFLINGLDGKLDNPLNDGDVISLFSPVGGG' A
#
# COMPACT_ATOMS: atom_id res chain seq x y z
N MET A 1 3.20 -15.56 -1.44
CA MET A 1 1.83 -15.49 -0.91
C MET A 1 1.80 -14.45 0.19
N CYS A 2 1.67 -13.16 -0.16
CA CYS A 2 1.61 -12.09 0.86
C CYS A 2 0.13 -11.83 1.14
N LEU A 3 -0.39 -12.51 2.16
CA LEU A 3 -1.75 -12.29 2.64
C LEU A 3 -1.85 -10.89 3.23
N LEU A 4 -2.76 -10.13 2.64
CA LEU A 4 -3.07 -8.73 2.93
C LEU A 4 -3.46 -8.54 4.40
N TYR A 5 -2.84 -7.57 5.06
CA TYR A 5 -3.26 -7.03 6.35
C TYR A 5 -4.63 -6.35 6.18
N TRP A 6 -5.72 -7.09 6.42
CA TRP A 6 -7.07 -6.60 6.15
C TRP A 6 -7.69 -5.71 7.26
N HIS A 7 -7.05 -5.40 8.41
CA HIS A 7 -7.86 -4.70 9.43
C HIS A 7 -7.43 -3.42 10.12
N LYS A 8 -6.20 -3.13 10.52
CA LYS A 8 -5.97 -1.83 11.17
C LYS A 8 -4.55 -1.34 10.99
N CYS A 9 -4.43 -0.23 10.27
CA CYS A 9 -3.75 1.00 10.66
C CYS A 9 -3.26 1.70 9.38
N LYS A 10 -3.77 2.90 9.10
CA LYS A 10 -3.18 3.80 8.09
C LYS A 10 -1.67 4.03 8.33
N GLU A 11 -1.23 3.79 9.56
CA GLU A 11 0.12 3.90 10.07
C GLU A 11 1.04 2.73 9.65
N ALA A 12 0.49 1.62 9.17
CA ALA A 12 1.26 0.43 8.79
C ALA A 12 1.83 0.48 7.37
N VAL A 13 1.52 1.53 6.62
CA VAL A 13 1.94 1.73 5.22
C VAL A 13 2.57 3.11 5.10
N ALA A 14 3.87 3.16 4.81
CA ALA A 14 4.56 4.43 4.57
C ALA A 14 4.58 4.82 3.09
N ILE A 15 4.60 3.83 2.20
CA ILE A 15 4.59 4.06 0.75
C ILE A 15 3.57 3.12 0.13
N PHE A 16 2.64 3.71 -0.63
CA PHE A 16 1.59 3.02 -1.36
C PHE A 16 1.72 3.38 -2.83
N LEU A 17 1.95 2.38 -3.69
CA LEU A 17 2.04 2.59 -5.13
C LEU A 17 0.97 1.79 -5.87
N ILE A 18 0.38 2.43 -6.88
CA ILE A 18 -0.55 1.82 -7.83
C ILE A 18 0.10 1.88 -9.21
N ASN A 19 0.37 0.73 -9.82
CA ASN A 19 1.07 0.63 -11.11
C ASN A 19 2.42 1.38 -11.14
N GLY A 20 3.11 1.43 -10.00
CA GLY A 20 4.40 2.11 -9.86
C GLY A 20 4.32 3.63 -9.61
N LEU A 21 3.12 4.21 -9.54
CA LEU A 21 2.89 5.63 -9.22
C LEU A 21 2.42 5.80 -7.78
N ASP A 22 2.66 6.95 -7.17
CA ASP A 22 2.16 7.23 -5.81
C ASP A 22 0.64 7.14 -5.76
N GLY A 23 0.15 6.21 -4.96
CA GLY A 23 -1.26 6.00 -4.71
C GLY A 23 -1.66 6.70 -3.42
N LYS A 24 -2.89 7.20 -3.38
CA LYS A 24 -3.56 7.55 -2.12
C LYS A 24 -4.48 6.41 -1.72
N LEU A 25 -4.64 6.18 -0.42
CA LEU A 25 -5.53 5.13 0.11
C LEU A 25 -6.99 5.26 -0.36
N ASP A 26 -7.41 6.48 -0.70
CA ASP A 26 -8.75 6.77 -1.21
C ASP A 26 -8.86 6.65 -2.75
N ASN A 27 -7.76 6.35 -3.46
CA ASN A 27 -7.83 6.11 -4.90
C ASN A 27 -8.62 4.82 -5.16
N PRO A 28 -9.63 4.86 -6.06
CA PRO A 28 -10.33 3.65 -6.46
C PRO A 28 -9.35 2.72 -7.18
N LEU A 29 -9.33 1.45 -6.76
CA LEU A 29 -8.57 0.39 -7.41
C LEU A 29 -9.45 -0.31 -8.43
N ASN A 30 -8.87 -0.65 -9.56
CA ASN A 30 -9.53 -1.41 -10.61
C ASN A 30 -8.97 -2.84 -10.66
N ASP A 31 -9.76 -3.76 -11.20
CA ASP A 31 -9.29 -5.09 -11.51
C ASP A 31 -8.08 -5.04 -12.46
N GLY A 32 -7.02 -5.73 -12.09
CA GLY A 32 -5.75 -5.77 -12.83
C GLY A 32 -4.71 -4.75 -12.37
N ASP A 33 -5.03 -3.83 -11.45
CA ASP A 33 -4.04 -2.93 -10.87
C ASP A 33 -2.99 -3.69 -10.06
N VAL A 34 -1.72 -3.32 -10.24
CA VAL A 34 -0.60 -3.86 -9.47
C VAL A 34 -0.29 -2.93 -8.30
N ILE A 35 -0.41 -3.47 -7.09
CA ILE A 35 -0.24 -2.73 -5.85
C ILE A 35 1.08 -3.08 -5.18
N SER A 36 1.86 -2.05 -4.82
CA SER A 36 3.03 -2.20 -3.96
C SER A 36 2.81 -1.48 -2.64
N LEU A 37 2.97 -2.21 -1.55
CA LEU A 37 2.82 -1.74 -0.18
C LEU A 37 4.16 -1.90 0.54
N PHE A 38 4.70 -0.79 1.05
CA PHE A 38 5.91 -0.81 1.85
C PHE A 38 5.58 -0.41 3.29
N SER A 39 6.01 -1.24 4.23
CA SER A 39 5.95 -0.93 5.65
C SER A 39 6.73 0.36 5.95
N PRO A 40 6.36 1.10 7.01
CA PRO A 40 7.18 2.19 7.52
C PRO A 40 8.59 1.67 7.83
N VAL A 41 9.58 2.23 7.13
CA VAL A 41 10.98 2.00 7.44
C VAL A 41 11.38 3.02 8.50
N GLY A 42 11.66 2.54 9.71
CA GLY A 42 12.32 3.33 10.74
C GLY A 42 13.79 3.48 10.38
N GLY A 43 14.16 4.61 9.81
CA GLY A 43 15.56 5.02 9.72
C GLY A 43 16.02 5.51 11.08
N GLY A 44 17.20 5.09 11.51
CA GLY A 44 17.90 5.75 12.63
C GLY A 44 18.21 7.21 12.32
#